data_AF-A0A3E0W6X6-F1
#
_entry.id   AF-A0A3E0W6X6-F1
#
_cell.length_a   1.000
_cell.length_b   1.000
_cell.length_c   1.000
_cell.angle_alpha   90.00
_cell.angle_beta   90.00
_cell.angle_gamma   90.00
#
_symmetry.space_group_name_H-M   'P 1'
#
loop_
_entity.id
_entity.type
_entity.pdbx_description
1 polymer ?
#
loop_
_entity_poly.entity_id
_entity_poly.type
_entity_poly.pdbx_seq_one_letter_code
_entity_poly.pdbx_strand_id
1 'polypeptide(L)'
;MIESIRQLAESAGVTIVTGAAVSRIVTTDDGVEAAAHPEPAPGPYDYDTTEFDTNVVDRDELRRVLEGEAESAPDATWAAAPAPTSATPTAPTPTAPTPAAARGRAAASGVAPADRTPARVSGVQYLDSTGAAHSIDADIVVAATDLRHVETTMLLPELQTYPEKYWAKKTAGPSAVLIYLGVSGAVPELAHHTLFFTKSWKADFEKIFGRGGVVAGLAKAVGIGRKATTSVPSPASIYVCRPSATDPEVAPEGSENLFVLVPIPADPGIGSGGEDGGGDARVEAIADEAIAQIGEWAGIPDLASRITVRRTIGPADFANDLNTWNGTALGPAHTLAQSAFFRAGNVSKKVGGLYYAGGSTIPGIGLPMCLISAELVIKRLRGDTSTTALPEPL
;
A
#
# COMPACT_ATOMS: atom_id res chain seq x y z
N MET A 1 -17.63 17.17 6.75
CA MET A 1 -17.99 15.73 6.64
C MET A 1 -16.99 14.85 7.37
N ILE A 2 -15.70 14.84 7.02
CA ILE A 2 -14.66 14.05 7.73
C ILE A 2 -14.57 14.44 9.22
N GLU A 3 -14.59 15.74 9.52
CA GLU A 3 -14.58 16.26 10.90
C GLU A 3 -15.81 15.79 11.72
N SER A 4 -16.98 15.74 11.07
CA SER A 4 -18.22 15.28 11.70
C SER A 4 -18.20 13.78 11.98
N ILE A 5 -17.58 12.98 11.10
CA ILE A 5 -17.40 11.52 11.29
C ILE A 5 -16.43 11.26 12.44
N ARG A 6 -15.33 12.03 12.50
CA ARG A 6 -14.35 11.95 13.58
C ARG A 6 -14.98 12.25 14.94
N GLN A 7 -15.70 13.37 15.05
CA GLN A 7 -16.40 13.75 16.29
C GLN A 7 -17.42 12.69 16.73
N LEU A 8 -18.16 12.10 15.79
CA LEU A 8 -19.11 11.03 16.09
C LEU A 8 -18.39 9.79 16.66
N ALA A 9 -17.30 9.36 16.04
CA ALA A 9 -16.52 8.21 16.48
C ALA A 9 -15.86 8.46 17.85
N GLU A 10 -15.25 9.62 18.05
CA GLU A 10 -14.65 10.02 19.32
C GLU A 10 -15.71 10.06 20.44
N SER A 11 -16.92 10.56 20.15
CA SER A 11 -18.04 10.55 21.11
C SER A 11 -18.52 9.15 21.49
N ALA A 12 -18.27 8.15 20.64
CA ALA A 12 -18.56 6.74 20.89
C ALA A 12 -17.39 6.01 21.60
N GLY A 13 -16.36 6.74 22.06
CA GLY A 13 -15.19 6.17 22.73
C GLY A 13 -14.17 5.56 21.79
N VAL A 14 -14.24 5.86 20.48
CA VAL A 14 -13.24 5.40 19.50
C VAL A 14 -12.10 6.40 19.44
N THR A 15 -10.91 5.98 19.83
CA THR A 15 -9.70 6.77 19.61
C THR A 15 -9.28 6.67 18.14
N ILE A 16 -9.37 7.79 17.41
CA ILE A 16 -8.88 7.86 16.03
C ILE A 16 -7.46 8.42 16.03
N VAL A 17 -6.52 7.61 15.55
CA VAL A 17 -5.14 8.02 15.28
C VAL A 17 -5.01 8.29 13.77
N THR A 18 -4.94 9.57 13.36
CA THR A 18 -4.69 9.98 11.96
C THR A 18 -3.48 10.90 11.87
N GLY A 19 -2.77 10.90 10.73
CA GLY A 19 -1.60 11.77 10.55
C GLY A 19 -0.42 11.40 11.45
N ALA A 20 -0.47 10.19 12.01
CA ALA A 20 0.54 9.58 12.85
C ALA A 20 1.08 8.34 12.14
N ALA A 21 2.39 8.14 12.19
CA ALA A 21 3.01 6.92 11.70
C ALA A 21 2.81 5.84 12.77
N VAL A 22 1.73 5.06 12.63
CA VAL A 22 1.54 3.85 13.46
C VAL A 22 2.70 2.91 13.17
N SER A 23 3.57 2.74 14.16
CA SER A 23 4.83 2.03 14.02
C SER A 23 4.69 0.56 14.38
N ARG A 24 3.74 0.20 15.26
CA ARG A 24 3.55 -1.19 15.70
C ARG A 24 2.14 -1.46 16.23
N ILE A 25 1.60 -2.62 15.91
CA ILE A 25 0.47 -3.24 16.63
C ILE A 25 1.09 -4.15 17.69
N VAL A 26 0.84 -3.83 18.96
CA VAL A 26 1.37 -4.57 20.10
C VAL A 26 0.47 -5.77 20.38
N THR A 27 1.09 -6.89 20.69
CA THR A 27 0.44 -8.16 20.98
C THR A 27 0.91 -8.79 22.28
N THR A 28 0.16 -9.77 22.79
CA THR A 28 0.53 -10.57 23.96
C THR A 28 1.88 -11.28 23.84
N ASP A 29 2.35 -11.50 22.60
CA ASP A 29 3.63 -12.16 22.33
C ASP A 29 4.82 -11.20 22.39
N ASP A 30 4.57 -9.88 22.43
CA ASP A 30 5.62 -8.86 22.58
C ASP A 30 6.19 -8.80 24.02
N GLY A 31 5.67 -9.60 24.95
CA GLY A 31 6.08 -9.70 26.36
C GLY A 31 7.07 -10.82 26.71
N VAL A 32 7.68 -11.48 25.72
CA VAL A 32 8.89 -12.30 25.92
C VAL A 32 10.07 -11.41 25.55
N GLU A 33 11.04 -11.22 26.45
CA GLU A 33 12.30 -10.51 26.17
C GLU A 33 12.71 -10.76 24.71
N ALA A 34 12.91 -9.67 23.96
CA ALA A 34 13.32 -9.73 22.56
C ALA A 34 14.55 -10.64 22.46
N ALA A 35 14.33 -11.91 22.14
CA ALA A 35 15.39 -12.86 21.94
C ALA A 35 16.21 -12.29 20.78
N ALA A 36 17.47 -11.97 21.04
CA ALA A 36 18.38 -11.38 20.07
C ALA A 36 18.23 -12.12 18.73
N HIS A 37 17.62 -11.44 17.76
CA HIS A 37 17.45 -11.98 16.43
C HIS A 37 18.75 -11.75 15.66
N PRO A 38 19.23 -12.75 14.89
CA PRO A 38 20.35 -12.53 13.99
C PRO A 38 19.96 -11.49 12.93
N GLU A 39 20.87 -10.58 12.62
CA GLU A 39 20.69 -9.57 11.57
C GLU A 39 20.19 -10.20 10.26
N PRO A 40 19.21 -9.59 9.57
CA PRO A 40 18.81 -10.02 8.25
C PRO A 40 19.96 -9.79 7.25
N ALA A 41 20.18 -10.75 6.37
CA ALA A 41 21.16 -10.60 5.29
C ALA A 41 20.74 -9.43 4.36
N PRO A 42 21.71 -8.62 3.89
CA PRO A 42 21.43 -7.44 3.08
C PRO A 42 20.68 -7.81 1.80
N GLY A 43 19.61 -7.06 1.53
CA GLY A 43 18.76 -7.24 0.36
C GLY A 43 19.39 -6.61 -0.89
N PRO A 44 18.89 -6.93 -2.10
CA PRO A 44 19.40 -6.38 -3.37
C PRO A 44 19.17 -4.87 -3.57
N TYR A 45 18.79 -4.14 -2.52
CA TYR A 45 18.55 -2.70 -2.49
C TYR A 45 19.22 -2.01 -1.29
N ASP A 46 20.18 -2.67 -0.62
CA ASP A 46 21.08 -1.95 0.27
C ASP A 46 22.03 -1.10 -0.57
N TYR A 47 21.72 0.18 -0.67
CA TYR A 47 22.66 1.20 -1.13
C TYR A 47 22.96 2.12 0.06
N ASP A 48 24.22 2.55 0.17
CA ASP A 48 24.65 3.51 1.19
C ASP A 48 23.81 4.79 1.08
N THR A 49 23.07 5.09 2.15
CA THR A 49 22.32 6.34 2.30
C THR A 49 23.32 7.47 2.50
N THR A 50 23.31 8.43 1.56
CA THR A 50 23.84 9.77 1.82
C THR A 50 22.65 10.65 2.20
N GLU A 51 22.90 11.59 3.13
CA GLU A 51 21.91 12.44 3.80
C GLU A 51 20.75 12.89 2.89
N PHE A 52 19.55 12.90 3.50
CA PHE A 52 18.21 13.23 2.96
C PHE A 52 17.34 12.04 2.52
N ASP A 53 16.84 11.30 3.51
CA ASP A 53 15.60 10.51 3.37
C ASP A 53 14.87 10.48 4.74
N THR A 54 13.93 11.41 4.97
CA THR A 54 13.32 11.66 6.30
C THR A 54 12.00 10.93 6.58
N ASN A 55 11.64 9.88 5.84
CA ASN A 55 10.36 9.18 6.08
C ASN A 55 10.45 7.64 6.23
N VAL A 56 11.64 7.10 6.46
CA VAL A 56 11.78 5.72 6.98
C VAL A 56 12.28 5.85 8.41
N VAL A 57 11.38 5.65 9.37
CA VAL A 57 11.80 5.48 10.76
C VAL A 57 12.52 4.14 10.83
N ASP A 58 13.86 4.19 10.89
CA ASP A 58 14.70 3.02 11.15
C ASP A 58 14.19 2.35 12.43
N ARG A 59 13.92 1.03 12.35
CA ARG A 59 13.36 0.26 13.48
C ARG A 59 14.32 0.27 14.67
N ASP A 60 15.62 0.36 14.43
CA ASP A 60 16.64 0.43 15.47
C ASP A 60 16.76 1.84 16.05
N GLU A 61 16.45 2.87 15.28
CA GLU A 61 16.32 4.25 15.76
C GLU A 61 15.04 4.43 16.60
N LEU A 62 13.91 3.87 16.16
CA LEU A 62 12.69 3.81 16.95
C LEU A 62 12.90 3.06 18.27
N ARG A 63 13.65 1.96 18.26
CA ARG A 63 14.00 1.21 19.47
C ARG A 63 14.85 2.06 20.41
N ARG A 64 15.89 2.73 19.90
CA ARG A 64 16.76 3.63 20.68
C ARG A 64 16.01 4.82 21.27
N VAL A 65 15.07 5.40 20.53
CA VAL A 65 14.19 6.48 21.02
C VAL A 65 13.24 5.97 22.10
N LEU A 66 12.65 4.79 21.92
CA LEU A 66 11.79 4.14 22.93
C LEU A 66 12.57 3.72 24.19
N GLU A 67 13.86 3.40 24.06
CA GLU A 67 14.77 3.03 25.15
C GLU A 67 15.44 4.24 25.83
N GLY A 68 15.25 5.46 25.29
CA GLY A 68 15.70 6.71 25.90
C GLY A 68 17.19 7.05 25.70
N GLU A 69 17.85 6.50 24.67
CA GLU A 69 19.33 6.50 24.53
C GLU A 69 19.91 7.51 23.51
N ALA A 70 19.26 8.63 23.21
CA ALA A 70 19.82 9.60 22.25
C ALA A 70 20.81 10.60 22.91
N GLU A 71 22.12 10.47 22.63
CA GLU A 71 23.13 11.54 22.82
C GLU A 71 23.75 11.98 21.48
N SER A 72 24.08 13.28 21.39
CA SER A 72 24.50 14.05 20.22
C SER A 72 25.83 13.61 19.58
N ALA A 73 25.88 13.53 18.24
CA ALA A 73 27.10 13.35 17.45
C ALA A 73 28.10 14.51 17.63
N PRO A 74 29.44 14.28 17.56
CA PRO A 74 30.13 14.33 16.26
C PRO A 74 31.41 13.47 16.08
N ASP A 75 31.86 13.47 14.81
CA ASP A 75 33.19 13.24 14.22
C ASP A 75 33.73 11.84 13.86
N ALA A 76 34.07 11.74 12.57
CA ALA A 76 34.53 10.58 11.82
C ALA A 76 36.02 10.25 12.01
N THR A 77 36.40 8.97 11.84
CA THR A 77 37.52 8.53 10.97
C THR A 77 37.69 7.00 10.94
N TRP A 78 38.20 6.55 9.79
CA TRP A 78 38.31 5.19 9.23
C TRP A 78 39.62 4.48 9.63
N ALA A 79 39.62 3.15 9.80
CA ALA A 79 40.79 2.28 9.57
C ALA A 79 40.43 0.77 9.55
N ALA A 80 41.08 0.03 8.65
CA ALA A 80 40.69 -1.30 8.17
C ALA A 80 41.58 -2.47 8.65
N ALA A 81 40.97 -3.67 8.70
CA ALA A 81 41.49 -5.05 8.44
C ALA A 81 42.68 -5.58 9.31
N PRO A 82 43.01 -6.90 9.37
CA PRO A 82 42.55 -8.07 8.59
C PRO A 82 42.29 -9.40 9.37
N ALA A 83 41.92 -10.43 8.61
CA ALA A 83 41.64 -11.85 8.94
C ALA A 83 42.93 -12.71 9.13
N PRO A 84 42.97 -14.07 8.96
CA PRO A 84 42.00 -15.19 9.09
C PRO A 84 42.63 -16.41 9.84
N THR A 85 41.97 -17.59 9.83
CA THR A 85 42.49 -19.00 9.66
C THR A 85 41.68 -20.00 10.51
N SER A 86 40.85 -20.90 9.97
CA SER A 86 41.02 -22.08 9.09
C SER A 86 41.37 -23.39 9.83
N ALA A 87 40.50 -24.40 9.75
CA ALA A 87 40.87 -25.81 9.58
C ALA A 87 39.64 -26.73 9.32
N THR A 88 39.49 -27.16 8.06
CA THR A 88 38.87 -28.42 7.57
C THR A 88 39.89 -29.58 7.73
N PRO A 89 39.70 -30.86 7.32
CA PRO A 89 38.57 -31.66 6.81
C PRO A 89 38.47 -33.05 7.53
N THR A 90 37.72 -34.11 7.17
CA THR A 90 37.65 -34.89 5.92
C THR A 90 36.66 -36.07 6.04
N ALA A 91 36.07 -36.50 4.92
CA ALA A 91 35.21 -37.68 4.75
C ALA A 91 36.05 -38.96 4.42
N PRO A 92 35.47 -40.20 4.39
CA PRO A 92 34.82 -40.70 3.16
C PRO A 92 33.67 -41.77 3.27
N THR A 93 32.75 -41.71 2.29
CA THR A 93 31.99 -42.66 1.39
C THR A 93 32.14 -44.21 1.51
N PRO A 94 31.33 -45.14 0.87
CA PRO A 94 29.96 -45.19 0.24
C PRO A 94 29.04 -46.29 0.89
N THR A 95 27.76 -46.56 0.55
CA THR A 95 27.19 -47.29 -0.64
C THR A 95 25.63 -47.37 -0.61
N ALA A 96 24.99 -47.54 -1.78
CA ALA A 96 23.54 -47.81 -2.01
C ALA A 96 23.23 -49.34 -2.09
N PRO A 97 21.98 -49.89 -2.20
CA PRO A 97 20.69 -49.28 -2.60
C PRO A 97 19.39 -49.73 -1.83
N THR A 98 18.24 -49.14 -2.21
CA THR A 98 16.81 -49.35 -1.80
C THR A 98 16.22 -50.72 -2.25
N PRO A 99 15.03 -51.21 -1.80
CA PRO A 99 13.70 -50.54 -1.89
C PRO A 99 12.73 -50.73 -0.71
N ALA A 100 11.62 -50.00 -0.81
CA ALA A 100 10.55 -49.73 0.15
C ALA A 100 9.63 -50.91 0.51
N ALA A 101 8.92 -50.80 1.65
CA ALA A 101 7.46 -50.70 1.71
C ALA A 101 6.98 -50.57 3.18
N ALA A 102 5.90 -49.81 3.34
CA ALA A 102 5.38 -49.28 4.58
C ALA A 102 4.72 -50.32 5.50
N ARG A 103 4.83 -50.09 6.81
CA ARG A 103 3.69 -49.96 7.75
C ARG A 103 4.17 -49.56 9.15
N GLY A 104 3.49 -48.55 9.70
CA GLY A 104 3.28 -48.33 11.13
C GLY A 104 4.51 -48.00 11.96
N ARG A 105 4.58 -46.76 12.47
CA ARG A 105 5.27 -46.51 13.73
C ARG A 105 4.38 -45.78 14.71
N ALA A 106 4.22 -46.45 15.84
CA ALA A 106 3.78 -45.95 17.12
C ALA A 106 4.69 -44.81 17.61
N ALA A 107 4.09 -44.04 18.51
CA ALA A 107 4.58 -42.83 19.14
C ALA A 107 6.05 -42.89 19.60
N ALA A 108 6.80 -41.86 19.23
CA ALA A 108 8.01 -41.43 19.91
C ALA A 108 7.71 -40.08 20.57
N SER A 109 8.10 -39.96 21.83
CA SER A 109 7.99 -38.78 22.67
C SER A 109 8.72 -37.58 22.04
N GLY A 110 8.00 -36.79 21.27
CA GLY A 110 8.36 -35.40 20.96
C GLY A 110 7.66 -34.51 21.97
N VAL A 111 8.38 -33.54 22.53
CA VAL A 111 7.79 -32.42 23.27
C VAL A 111 6.62 -31.90 22.43
N ALA A 112 5.40 -31.95 22.98
CA ALA A 112 4.24 -31.38 22.33
C ALA A 112 4.57 -29.92 21.98
N PRO A 113 4.21 -29.42 20.78
CA PRO A 113 4.32 -27.99 20.52
C PRO A 113 3.59 -27.30 21.67
N ALA A 114 4.31 -26.45 22.42
CA ALA A 114 3.72 -25.73 23.52
C ALA A 114 2.40 -25.13 23.04
N ASP A 115 1.35 -25.32 23.83
CA ASP A 115 0.01 -24.78 23.63
C ASP A 115 0.10 -23.24 23.72
N ARG A 116 0.73 -22.62 22.71
CA ARG A 116 0.90 -21.17 22.65
C ARG A 116 -0.49 -20.64 22.40
N THR A 117 -1.00 -19.95 23.40
CA THR A 117 -2.21 -19.14 23.27
C THR A 117 -2.02 -18.26 22.03
N PRO A 118 -2.99 -18.20 21.11
CA PRO A 118 -2.86 -17.36 19.92
C PRO A 118 -2.59 -15.91 20.33
N ALA A 119 -1.62 -15.26 19.68
CA ALA A 119 -1.31 -13.87 19.95
C ALA A 119 -2.58 -13.02 19.84
N ARG A 120 -2.77 -12.09 20.76
CA ARG A 120 -3.89 -11.13 20.73
C ARG A 120 -3.36 -9.71 20.74
N VAL A 121 -4.11 -8.79 20.12
CA VAL A 121 -3.85 -7.36 20.25
C VAL A 121 -3.88 -6.98 21.73
N SER A 122 -2.91 -6.17 22.16
CA SER A 122 -2.88 -5.51 23.46
C SER A 122 -2.78 -3.99 23.33
N GLY A 123 -2.43 -3.45 22.17
CA GLY A 123 -2.36 -2.02 21.94
C GLY A 123 -1.77 -1.62 20.59
N VAL A 124 -1.51 -0.33 20.45
CA VAL A 124 -0.88 0.29 19.28
C VAL A 124 0.17 1.29 19.73
N GLN A 125 1.34 1.26 19.08
CA GLN A 125 2.36 2.29 19.20
C GLN A 125 2.41 3.13 17.93
N TYR A 126 2.56 4.44 18.08
CA TYR A 126 2.61 5.38 16.97
C TYR A 126 3.47 6.60 17.29
N LEU A 127 3.94 7.25 16.24
CA LEU A 127 4.58 8.56 16.32
C LEU A 127 3.57 9.63 15.92
N ASP A 128 3.43 10.68 16.71
CA ASP A 128 2.63 11.83 16.33
C ASP A 128 3.33 12.71 15.29
N SER A 129 2.69 13.80 14.87
CA SER A 129 3.24 14.74 13.89
C SER A 129 4.51 15.47 14.35
N THR A 130 4.86 15.40 15.64
CA THR A 130 6.10 15.95 16.21
C THR A 130 7.21 14.90 16.30
N GLY A 131 6.90 13.64 15.96
CA GLY A 131 7.81 12.50 16.12
C GLY A 131 7.83 11.94 17.55
N ALA A 132 6.94 12.38 18.44
CA ALA A 132 6.86 11.84 19.79
C ALA A 132 6.16 10.47 19.77
N ALA A 133 6.72 9.52 20.52
CA ALA A 133 6.18 8.17 20.62
C ALA A 133 5.04 8.08 21.63
N HIS A 134 3.98 7.39 21.24
CA HIS A 134 2.77 7.16 22.03
C HIS A 134 2.41 5.68 22.02
N SER A 135 1.78 5.23 23.11
CA SER A 135 1.20 3.90 23.23
C SER A 135 -0.24 4.02 23.70
N ILE A 136 -1.13 3.25 23.07
CA ILE A 136 -2.54 3.14 23.45
C ILE A 136 -2.85 1.67 23.66
N ASP A 137 -3.36 1.32 24.85
CA ASP A 137 -3.87 -0.02 25.13
C ASP A 137 -5.19 -0.25 24.39
N ALA A 138 -5.33 -1.42 23.78
CA ALA A 138 -6.53 -1.79 23.03
C ALA A 138 -6.70 -3.31 22.96
N ASP A 139 -7.92 -3.79 23.15
CA ASP A 139 -8.27 -5.21 22.94
C ASP A 139 -8.58 -5.52 21.46
N ILE A 140 -8.97 -4.50 20.70
CA ILE A 140 -9.38 -4.59 19.30
C ILE A 140 -8.72 -3.45 18.51
N VAL A 141 -8.13 -3.80 17.37
CA VAL A 141 -7.61 -2.85 16.39
C VAL A 141 -8.25 -3.13 15.03
N VAL A 142 -8.83 -2.08 14.43
CA VAL A 142 -9.34 -2.11 13.06
C VAL A 142 -8.40 -1.27 12.19
N ALA A 143 -7.54 -1.93 11.42
CA ALA A 143 -6.63 -1.25 10.52
C ALA A 143 -7.32 -0.92 9.19
N ALA A 144 -7.47 0.37 8.89
CA ALA A 144 -8.08 0.88 7.66
C ALA A 144 -7.06 1.43 6.64
N THR A 145 -5.77 1.21 6.89
CA THR A 145 -4.67 1.53 5.95
C THR A 145 -4.39 0.34 5.02
N ASP A 146 -3.48 0.48 4.07
CA ASP A 146 -3.17 -0.58 3.12
C ASP A 146 -2.73 -1.88 3.83
N LEU A 147 -3.36 -3.00 3.46
CA LEU A 147 -3.14 -4.28 4.13
C LEU A 147 -1.69 -4.76 4.05
N ARG A 148 -0.97 -4.51 2.95
CA ARG A 148 0.44 -4.90 2.86
C ARG A 148 1.24 -4.13 3.89
N HIS A 149 1.00 -2.82 4.00
CA HIS A 149 1.69 -1.99 4.97
C HIS A 149 1.46 -2.53 6.38
N VAL A 150 0.19 -2.68 6.82
CA VAL A 150 -0.13 -3.25 8.15
C VAL A 150 0.61 -4.56 8.41
N GLU A 151 0.52 -5.49 7.47
CA GLU A 151 1.06 -6.83 7.64
C GLU A 151 2.59 -6.86 7.67
N THR A 152 3.25 -6.00 6.90
CA THR A 152 4.71 -6.08 6.72
C THR A 152 5.50 -5.10 7.57
N THR A 153 4.88 -4.01 8.04
CA THR A 153 5.54 -2.97 8.83
C THR A 153 5.09 -2.95 10.29
N MET A 154 3.79 -3.16 10.55
CA MET A 154 3.21 -3.00 11.89
C MET A 154 3.19 -4.30 12.72
N LEU A 155 3.48 -5.45 12.10
CA LEU A 155 3.47 -6.77 12.75
C LEU A 155 4.84 -7.44 12.70
N LEU A 156 5.14 -8.23 13.74
CA LEU A 156 6.28 -9.16 13.72
C LEU A 156 6.10 -10.22 12.60
N PRO A 157 7.19 -10.66 11.92
CA PRO A 157 7.14 -11.60 10.79
C PRO A 157 6.32 -12.87 11.05
N GLU A 158 6.41 -13.44 12.24
CA GLU A 158 5.70 -14.63 12.67
C GLU A 158 4.19 -14.40 12.86
N LEU A 159 3.77 -13.16 13.12
CA LEU A 159 2.37 -12.75 13.31
C LEU A 159 1.68 -12.31 12.01
N GLN A 160 2.41 -12.22 10.89
CA GLN A 160 1.86 -11.80 9.60
C GLN A 160 0.98 -12.90 8.99
N THR A 161 -0.29 -12.59 8.72
CA THR A 161 -1.20 -13.42 7.92
C THR A 161 -0.87 -13.31 6.43
N TYR A 162 -0.46 -12.13 5.97
CA TYR A 162 -0.11 -11.82 4.58
C TYR A 162 1.33 -11.29 4.47
N PRO A 163 2.34 -12.13 4.71
CA PRO A 163 3.75 -11.74 4.67
C PRO A 163 4.20 -11.34 3.26
N GLU A 164 5.38 -10.73 3.12
CA GLU A 164 5.87 -10.22 1.82
C GLU A 164 5.85 -11.27 0.68
N LYS A 165 6.12 -12.55 0.99
CA LYS A 165 6.01 -13.66 0.03
C LYS A 165 4.61 -13.87 -0.56
N TYR A 166 3.55 -13.42 0.13
CA TYR A 166 2.19 -13.37 -0.39
C TYR A 166 2.11 -12.32 -1.50
N TRP A 167 2.54 -11.08 -1.21
CA TRP A 167 2.49 -9.93 -2.12
C TRP A 167 3.42 -10.07 -3.33
N ALA A 168 4.58 -10.72 -3.18
CA ALA A 168 5.51 -10.99 -4.26
C ALA A 168 4.85 -11.77 -5.43
N LYS A 169 3.84 -12.60 -5.14
CA LYS A 169 3.09 -13.39 -6.12
C LYS A 169 1.85 -12.68 -6.66
N LYS A 170 1.55 -11.48 -6.15
CA LYS A 170 0.39 -10.69 -6.53
C LYS A 170 0.74 -9.65 -7.59
N THR A 171 -0.30 -9.16 -8.24
CA THR A 171 -0.27 -8.09 -9.23
C THR A 171 -1.03 -6.90 -8.68
N ALA A 172 -0.35 -5.76 -8.54
CA ALA A 172 -0.97 -4.49 -8.23
C ALA A 172 -1.89 -4.08 -9.39
N GLY A 173 -3.00 -3.43 -9.05
CA GLY A 173 -3.83 -2.70 -10.01
C GLY A 173 -3.04 -1.56 -10.65
N PRO A 174 -3.62 -0.88 -11.65
CA PRO A 174 -2.96 0.27 -12.25
C PRO A 174 -2.88 1.41 -11.23
N SER A 175 -1.90 2.27 -11.42
CA SER A 175 -1.84 3.57 -10.76
C SER A 175 -2.40 4.67 -11.67
N ALA A 176 -2.27 5.91 -11.24
CA ALA A 176 -2.67 7.08 -11.99
C ALA A 176 -1.68 8.22 -11.80
N VAL A 177 -1.57 9.08 -12.82
CA VAL A 177 -1.24 10.50 -12.60
C VAL A 177 -2.58 11.22 -12.47
N LEU A 178 -2.79 11.87 -11.32
CA LEU A 178 -3.92 12.77 -11.11
C LEU A 178 -3.49 14.19 -11.37
N ILE A 179 -4.34 14.97 -12.02
CA ILE A 179 -4.09 16.38 -12.33
C ILE A 179 -5.31 17.18 -11.89
N TYR A 180 -5.11 18.10 -10.97
CA TYR A 180 -6.09 19.04 -10.49
C TYR A 180 -5.83 20.39 -11.13
N LEU A 181 -6.81 20.92 -11.85
CA LEU A 181 -6.67 22.17 -12.59
C LEU A 181 -7.75 23.16 -12.16
N GLY A 182 -7.35 24.38 -11.84
CA GLY A 182 -8.23 25.54 -11.91
C GLY A 182 -8.12 26.15 -13.29
N VAL A 183 -9.25 26.40 -13.95
CA VAL A 183 -9.29 26.95 -15.31
C VAL A 183 -10.10 28.24 -15.30
N SER A 184 -9.51 29.32 -15.80
CA SER A 184 -10.21 30.59 -16.00
C SER A 184 -11.19 30.48 -17.17
N GLY A 185 -12.41 30.95 -16.98
CA GLY A 185 -13.47 30.89 -17.98
C GLY A 185 -14.11 29.50 -18.12
N ALA A 186 -15.27 29.47 -18.79
CA ALA A 186 -16.02 28.24 -19.00
C ALA A 186 -15.32 27.26 -19.95
N VAL A 187 -15.59 25.96 -19.75
CA VAL A 187 -15.20 24.87 -20.67
C VAL A 187 -16.44 24.02 -21.02
N PRO A 188 -17.41 24.57 -21.77
CA PRO A 188 -18.69 23.90 -22.03
C PRO A 188 -18.57 22.59 -22.84
N GLU A 189 -17.43 22.37 -23.49
CA GLU A 189 -17.12 21.15 -24.25
C GLU A 189 -16.99 19.91 -23.36
N LEU A 190 -16.74 20.10 -22.06
CA LEU A 190 -16.61 19.01 -21.09
C LEU A 190 -17.91 18.85 -20.29
N ALA A 191 -18.46 17.63 -20.22
CA ALA A 191 -19.53 17.31 -19.29
C ALA A 191 -18.98 17.19 -17.85
N HIS A 192 -19.87 17.02 -16.85
CA HIS A 192 -19.43 16.71 -15.48
C HIS A 192 -18.47 15.51 -15.47
N HIS A 193 -18.75 14.48 -16.28
CA HIS A 193 -17.85 13.36 -16.51
C HIS A 193 -17.60 13.20 -18.01
N THR A 194 -16.34 13.22 -18.42
CA THR A 194 -15.91 13.05 -19.81
C THR A 194 -14.84 11.96 -19.88
N LEU A 195 -14.98 11.05 -20.84
CA LEU A 195 -14.03 9.95 -21.07
C LEU A 195 -13.46 10.07 -22.49
N PHE A 196 -12.15 10.19 -22.58
CA PHE A 196 -11.39 10.17 -23.82
C PHE A 196 -10.79 8.79 -24.01
N PHE A 197 -11.19 8.11 -25.08
CA PHE A 197 -10.72 6.75 -25.37
C PHE A 197 -9.72 6.75 -26.53
N THR A 198 -8.60 6.06 -26.33
CA THR A 198 -7.71 5.72 -27.43
C THR A 198 -8.33 4.62 -28.29
N LYS A 199 -7.91 4.53 -29.56
CA LYS A 199 -8.34 3.43 -30.45
C LYS A 199 -7.72 2.07 -30.07
N SER A 200 -6.65 2.08 -29.28
CA SER A 200 -5.77 0.92 -29.04
C SER A 200 -5.87 0.39 -27.60
N TRP A 201 -7.09 0.27 -27.07
CA TRP A 201 -7.38 -0.15 -25.70
C TRP A 201 -6.55 -1.34 -25.21
N LYS A 202 -6.50 -2.45 -25.97
CA LYS A 202 -5.76 -3.65 -25.57
C LYS A 202 -4.25 -3.40 -25.44
N ALA A 203 -3.67 -2.64 -26.37
CA ALA A 203 -2.24 -2.34 -26.35
C ALA A 203 -1.89 -1.42 -25.17
N ASP A 204 -2.79 -0.52 -24.79
CA ASP A 204 -2.57 0.39 -23.66
C ASP A 204 -2.63 -0.35 -22.32
N PHE A 205 -3.55 -1.31 -22.17
CA PHE A 205 -3.52 -2.23 -21.02
C PHE A 205 -2.24 -3.08 -20.97
N GLU A 206 -1.73 -3.54 -22.12
CA GLU A 206 -0.45 -4.26 -22.19
C GLU A 206 0.74 -3.37 -21.81
N LYS A 207 0.70 -2.07 -22.09
CA LYS A 207 1.74 -1.13 -21.60
C LYS A 207 1.67 -0.95 -20.09
N ILE A 208 0.46 -0.88 -19.51
CA ILE A 208 0.26 -0.67 -18.07
C ILE A 208 0.64 -1.91 -17.25
N PHE A 209 0.18 -3.10 -17.66
CA PHE A 209 0.41 -4.36 -16.93
C PHE A 209 1.61 -5.17 -17.44
N GLY A 210 2.19 -4.76 -18.57
CA GLY A 210 3.28 -5.45 -19.24
C GLY A 210 2.81 -6.54 -20.22
N ARG A 211 3.70 -6.90 -21.16
CA ARG A 211 3.41 -7.85 -22.25
C ARG A 211 2.96 -9.21 -21.69
N GLY A 212 1.76 -9.64 -22.07
CA GLY A 212 1.15 -10.91 -21.62
C GLY A 212 0.04 -10.75 -20.57
N GLY A 213 -0.19 -9.55 -20.02
CA GLY A 213 -1.35 -9.24 -19.18
C GLY A 213 -1.65 -10.29 -18.10
N VAL A 214 -2.87 -10.83 -18.06
CA VAL A 214 -3.30 -11.88 -17.11
C VAL A 214 -2.40 -13.14 -17.17
N VAL A 215 -1.87 -13.49 -18.35
CA VAL A 215 -0.99 -14.65 -18.55
C VAL A 215 0.38 -14.40 -17.94
N ALA A 216 0.91 -13.18 -18.02
CA ALA A 216 2.13 -12.79 -17.33
C ALA A 216 1.93 -12.78 -15.80
N GLY A 217 0.76 -12.36 -15.32
CA GLY A 217 0.37 -12.47 -13.91
C GLY A 217 0.30 -13.93 -13.42
N LEU A 218 -0.22 -14.85 -14.24
CA LEU A 218 -0.26 -16.29 -13.92
C LEU A 218 1.14 -16.90 -13.89
N ALA A 219 1.99 -16.53 -14.86
CA ALA A 219 3.38 -16.96 -14.96
C ALA A 219 4.22 -16.47 -13.75
N LYS A 220 4.03 -15.21 -13.35
CA LYS A 220 4.58 -14.64 -12.10
C LYS A 220 4.10 -15.40 -10.86
N ALA A 221 2.81 -15.74 -10.78
CA ALA A 221 2.25 -16.48 -9.65
C ALA A 221 2.87 -17.89 -9.48
N VAL A 222 3.37 -18.50 -10.57
CA VAL A 222 4.08 -19.80 -10.54
C VAL A 222 5.61 -19.68 -10.57
N GLY A 223 6.16 -18.46 -10.42
CA GLY A 223 7.60 -18.23 -10.34
C GLY A 223 8.36 -18.35 -11.67
N ILE A 224 7.65 -18.31 -12.80
CA ILE A 224 8.22 -18.45 -14.15
C ILE A 224 7.92 -17.17 -14.93
N GLY A 225 8.89 -16.27 -15.13
CA GLY A 225 8.69 -15.09 -15.97
C GLY A 225 9.70 -13.97 -15.73
N ARG A 226 9.94 -13.14 -16.75
CA ARG A 226 10.71 -11.88 -16.61
C ARG A 226 9.81 -10.77 -16.06
N LYS A 227 10.40 -9.81 -15.32
CA LYS A 227 9.75 -8.54 -14.95
C LYS A 227 9.22 -7.90 -16.22
N ALA A 228 7.91 -7.72 -16.32
CA ALA A 228 7.30 -7.19 -17.52
C ALA A 228 7.71 -5.72 -17.67
N THR A 229 8.19 -5.33 -18.84
CA THR A 229 8.47 -3.93 -19.16
C THR A 229 7.13 -3.22 -19.31
N THR A 230 6.87 -2.25 -18.44
CA THR A 230 5.68 -1.41 -18.47
C THR A 230 6.03 -0.02 -18.98
N SER A 231 5.05 0.68 -19.53
CA SER A 231 5.21 2.07 -19.96
C SER A 231 3.87 2.81 -19.84
N VAL A 232 3.95 4.15 -19.86
CA VAL A 232 2.76 5.00 -19.90
C VAL A 232 2.24 5.03 -21.35
N PRO A 233 0.95 4.76 -21.59
CA PRO A 233 0.35 4.95 -22.91
C PRO A 233 0.43 6.42 -23.36
N SER A 234 0.83 6.64 -24.62
CA SER A 234 0.76 7.95 -25.27
C SER A 234 0.29 7.74 -26.73
N PRO A 235 -0.83 8.33 -27.18
CA PRO A 235 -1.82 9.01 -26.33
C PRO A 235 -2.43 8.05 -25.29
N ALA A 236 -2.90 8.61 -24.17
CA ALA A 236 -3.54 7.84 -23.09
C ALA A 236 -5.07 7.89 -23.20
N SER A 237 -5.76 6.89 -22.65
CA SER A 237 -7.19 7.08 -22.34
C SER A 237 -7.28 7.94 -21.09
N ILE A 238 -8.10 8.99 -21.10
CA ILE A 238 -8.14 10.01 -20.04
C ILE A 238 -9.56 10.13 -19.50
N TYR A 239 -9.69 10.20 -18.18
CA TYR A 239 -10.92 10.60 -17.53
C TYR A 239 -10.80 12.04 -17.05
N VAL A 240 -11.82 12.85 -17.33
CA VAL A 240 -11.94 14.22 -16.85
C VAL A 240 -13.27 14.37 -16.11
N CYS A 241 -13.20 14.88 -14.89
CA CYS A 241 -14.34 15.33 -14.12
C CYS A 241 -14.33 16.86 -14.07
N ARG A 242 -15.45 17.50 -14.38
CA ARG A 242 -15.68 18.94 -14.20
C ARG A 242 -16.82 19.14 -13.19
N PRO A 243 -16.55 19.06 -11.88
CA PRO A 243 -17.58 19.19 -10.85
C PRO A 243 -18.38 20.49 -10.94
N SER A 244 -17.73 21.59 -11.31
CA SER A 244 -18.34 22.92 -11.50
C SER A 244 -19.47 22.95 -12.56
N ALA A 245 -19.59 21.91 -13.39
CA ALA A 245 -20.73 21.74 -14.29
C ALA A 245 -22.07 21.57 -13.58
N THR A 246 -22.07 21.03 -12.36
CA THR A 246 -23.30 20.72 -11.59
C THR A 246 -23.31 21.32 -10.20
N ASP A 247 -22.15 21.73 -9.68
CA ASP A 247 -22.02 22.34 -8.38
C ASP A 247 -21.20 23.64 -8.51
N PRO A 248 -21.83 24.83 -8.53
CA PRO A 248 -21.12 26.08 -8.71
C PRO A 248 -20.24 26.47 -7.51
N GLU A 249 -20.35 25.81 -6.35
CA GLU A 249 -19.59 26.16 -5.14
C GLU A 249 -18.16 25.60 -5.13
N VAL A 250 -17.84 24.67 -6.04
CA VAL A 250 -16.54 23.99 -6.11
C VAL A 250 -15.47 24.75 -6.92
N ALA A 251 -15.82 25.90 -7.51
CA ALA A 251 -14.92 26.80 -8.22
C ALA A 251 -15.33 28.27 -8.03
N PRO A 252 -14.40 29.25 -8.09
CA PRO A 252 -14.76 30.66 -8.10
C PRO A 252 -15.67 31.04 -9.29
N GLU A 253 -16.46 32.10 -9.13
CA GLU A 253 -17.29 32.62 -10.22
C GLU A 253 -16.44 32.92 -11.47
N GLY A 254 -16.91 32.45 -12.62
CA GLY A 254 -16.21 32.60 -13.90
C GLY A 254 -15.04 31.63 -14.10
N SER A 255 -14.83 30.66 -13.22
CA SER A 255 -13.80 29.62 -13.32
C SER A 255 -14.40 28.22 -13.26
N GLU A 256 -13.61 27.23 -13.68
CA GLU A 256 -13.97 25.82 -13.68
C GLU A 256 -12.90 25.03 -12.91
N ASN A 257 -13.29 23.93 -12.26
CA ASN A 257 -12.34 23.00 -11.66
C ASN A 257 -12.34 21.67 -12.43
N LEU A 258 -11.15 21.18 -12.78
CA LEU A 258 -11.00 19.91 -13.48
C LEU A 258 -10.19 18.94 -12.61
N PHE A 259 -10.72 17.73 -12.48
CA PHE A 259 -9.97 16.56 -12.02
C PHE A 259 -9.71 15.66 -13.22
N VAL A 260 -8.44 15.39 -13.51
CA VAL A 260 -8.01 14.54 -14.61
C VAL A 260 -7.32 13.31 -14.05
N LEU A 261 -7.60 12.14 -14.64
CA LEU A 261 -6.95 10.88 -14.31
C LEU A 261 -6.37 10.27 -15.58
N VAL A 262 -5.06 10.01 -15.53
CA VAL A 262 -4.32 9.29 -16.56
C VAL A 262 -3.87 7.93 -15.98
N PRO A 263 -4.38 6.80 -16.50
CA PRO A 263 -4.02 5.48 -15.99
C PRO A 263 -2.60 5.08 -16.41
N ILE A 264 -1.79 4.65 -15.44
CA ILE A 264 -0.38 4.33 -15.62
C ILE A 264 0.01 3.05 -14.86
N PRO A 265 1.21 2.48 -15.10
CA PRO A 265 1.71 1.37 -14.29
C PRO A 265 1.79 1.73 -12.78
N ALA A 266 1.53 0.77 -11.91
CA ALA A 266 1.80 0.90 -10.47
C ALA A 266 3.31 0.73 -10.21
N ASP A 267 4.01 1.85 -10.26
CA ASP A 267 5.46 1.94 -10.07
C ASP A 267 5.80 3.29 -9.42
N PRO A 268 6.16 3.30 -8.12
CA PRO A 268 6.59 4.52 -7.43
C PRO A 268 7.80 5.19 -8.10
N GLY A 269 8.64 4.44 -8.84
CA GLY A 269 9.75 5.00 -9.61
C GLY A 269 9.33 5.89 -10.79
N ILE A 270 8.03 6.04 -11.06
CA ILE A 270 7.51 7.05 -11.99
C ILE A 270 7.63 8.46 -11.39
N GLY A 271 7.56 8.59 -10.07
CA GLY A 271 7.77 9.84 -9.35
C GLY A 271 6.54 10.37 -8.61
N SER A 272 6.78 11.47 -7.92
CA SER A 272 5.81 12.29 -7.19
C SER A 272 5.32 13.46 -8.04
N GLY A 273 4.09 13.89 -7.78
CA GLY A 273 3.56 15.14 -8.30
C GLY A 273 3.99 16.35 -7.47
N GLY A 274 3.47 17.51 -7.82
CA GLY A 274 3.74 18.77 -7.14
C GLY A 274 2.77 19.87 -7.52
N GLU A 275 2.93 21.01 -6.88
CA GLU A 275 2.18 22.23 -7.19
C GLU A 275 2.88 22.99 -8.31
N ASP A 276 2.09 23.59 -9.21
CA ASP A 276 2.55 24.48 -10.28
C ASP A 276 3.72 23.93 -11.13
N GLY A 277 3.74 22.61 -11.37
CA GLY A 277 4.78 21.94 -12.16
C GLY A 277 6.05 21.60 -11.39
N GLY A 278 6.03 21.69 -10.05
CA GLY A 278 7.16 21.37 -9.18
C GLY A 278 7.33 19.88 -8.87
N GLY A 279 6.55 18.99 -9.48
CA GLY A 279 6.69 17.53 -9.33
C GLY A 279 7.85 16.95 -10.14
N ASP A 280 8.01 15.63 -10.08
CA ASP A 280 9.03 14.93 -10.86
C ASP A 280 8.80 15.10 -12.36
N ALA A 281 9.89 15.29 -13.11
CA ALA A 281 9.83 15.62 -14.55
C ALA A 281 8.99 14.63 -15.37
N ARG A 282 8.97 13.35 -14.98
CA ARG A 282 8.17 12.33 -15.67
C ARG A 282 6.68 12.47 -15.39
N VAL A 283 6.28 12.81 -14.16
CA VAL A 283 4.88 13.05 -13.79
C VAL A 283 4.38 14.31 -14.49
N GLU A 284 5.17 15.38 -14.48
CA GLU A 284 4.78 16.64 -15.13
C GLU A 284 4.70 16.52 -16.65
N ALA A 285 5.59 15.74 -17.29
CA ALA A 285 5.49 15.46 -18.73
C ALA A 285 4.19 14.70 -19.08
N ILE A 286 3.77 13.73 -18.27
CA ILE A 286 2.49 13.02 -18.46
C ILE A 286 1.32 13.98 -18.31
N ALA A 287 1.40 14.90 -17.35
CA ALA A 287 0.36 15.90 -17.14
C ALA A 287 0.26 16.88 -18.32
N ASP A 288 1.40 17.38 -18.82
CA ASP A 288 1.46 18.28 -19.97
C ASP A 288 0.90 17.60 -21.24
N GLU A 289 1.28 16.34 -21.49
CA GLU A 289 0.72 15.54 -22.59
C GLU A 289 -0.80 15.38 -22.47
N ALA A 290 -1.31 15.10 -21.27
CA ALA A 290 -2.74 14.94 -21.03
C ALA A 290 -3.52 16.25 -21.23
N ILE A 291 -2.99 17.37 -20.73
CA ILE A 291 -3.60 18.70 -20.92
C ILE A 291 -3.67 19.06 -22.41
N ALA A 292 -2.57 18.85 -23.14
CA ALA A 292 -2.53 19.08 -24.58
C ALA A 292 -3.53 18.18 -25.32
N GLN A 293 -3.59 16.89 -24.96
CA GLN A 293 -4.51 15.93 -25.57
C GLN A 293 -5.99 16.29 -25.30
N ILE A 294 -6.34 16.71 -24.08
CA ILE A 294 -7.70 17.17 -23.76
C ILE A 294 -8.04 18.41 -24.59
N GLY A 295 -7.14 19.39 -24.65
CA GLY A 295 -7.32 20.59 -25.46
C GLY A 295 -7.58 20.28 -26.94
N GLU A 296 -6.78 19.37 -27.52
CA GLU A 296 -6.97 18.94 -28.91
C GLU A 296 -8.29 18.18 -29.11
N TRP A 297 -8.56 17.16 -28.28
CA TRP A 297 -9.66 16.22 -28.51
C TRP A 297 -11.03 16.78 -28.14
N ALA A 298 -11.09 17.71 -27.18
CA ALA A 298 -12.32 18.41 -26.81
C ALA A 298 -12.58 19.66 -27.66
N GLY A 299 -11.58 20.12 -28.43
CA GLY A 299 -11.69 21.36 -29.21
C GLY A 299 -11.48 22.63 -28.38
N ILE A 300 -10.63 22.56 -27.35
CA ILE A 300 -10.29 23.64 -26.42
C ILE A 300 -8.81 24.04 -26.61
N PRO A 301 -8.45 24.73 -27.71
CA PRO A 301 -7.05 24.97 -28.09
C PRO A 301 -6.28 25.85 -27.10
N ASP A 302 -6.98 26.64 -26.29
CA ASP A 302 -6.42 27.56 -25.30
C ASP A 302 -6.40 26.98 -23.88
N LEU A 303 -6.79 25.71 -23.67
CA LEU A 303 -6.94 25.10 -22.34
C LEU A 303 -5.71 25.32 -21.45
N ALA A 304 -4.52 25.01 -21.97
CA ALA A 304 -3.27 25.15 -21.21
C ALA A 304 -3.02 26.60 -20.75
N SER A 305 -3.32 27.58 -21.59
CA SER A 305 -3.13 29.01 -21.26
C SER A 305 -4.14 29.56 -20.25
N ARG A 306 -5.24 28.84 -20.02
CA ARG A 306 -6.28 29.21 -19.06
C ARG A 306 -6.10 28.57 -17.68
N ILE A 307 -5.11 27.70 -17.50
CA ILE A 307 -4.83 27.07 -16.21
C ILE A 307 -4.27 28.12 -15.25
N THR A 308 -4.98 28.33 -14.14
CA THR A 308 -4.60 29.27 -13.06
C THR A 308 -4.10 28.57 -11.80
N VAL A 309 -4.42 27.28 -11.65
CA VAL A 309 -3.95 26.42 -10.56
C VAL A 309 -3.62 25.07 -11.16
N ARG A 310 -2.47 24.50 -10.80
CA ARG A 310 -2.08 23.13 -11.17
C ARG A 310 -1.58 22.40 -9.93
N ARG A 311 -2.09 21.19 -9.71
CA ARG A 311 -1.48 20.22 -8.81
C ARG A 311 -1.50 18.84 -9.44
N THR A 312 -0.39 18.14 -9.38
CA THR A 312 -0.28 16.74 -9.83
C THR A 312 -0.10 15.82 -8.62
N ILE A 313 -0.49 14.56 -8.79
CA ILE A 313 -0.21 13.46 -7.86
C ILE A 313 0.27 12.27 -8.69
N GLY A 314 1.40 11.67 -8.29
CA GLY A 314 2.01 10.52 -8.93
C GLY A 314 1.99 9.26 -8.05
N PRO A 315 2.46 8.12 -8.58
CA PRO A 315 2.48 6.86 -7.83
C PRO A 315 3.33 6.88 -6.56
N ALA A 316 4.40 7.67 -6.52
CA ALA A 316 5.22 7.81 -5.32
C ALA A 316 4.41 8.48 -4.18
N ASP A 317 3.58 9.47 -4.48
CA ASP A 317 2.71 10.10 -3.48
C ASP A 317 1.72 9.10 -2.88
N PHE A 318 1.10 8.24 -3.72
CA PHE A 318 0.23 7.19 -3.20
C PHE A 318 0.99 6.20 -2.29
N ALA A 319 2.26 5.92 -2.58
CA ALA A 319 3.06 5.04 -1.75
C ALA A 319 3.48 5.71 -0.44
N ASN A 320 3.87 6.98 -0.48
CA ASN A 320 4.39 7.73 0.66
C ASN A 320 3.28 8.22 1.59
N ASP A 321 2.23 8.83 1.02
CA ASP A 321 1.19 9.50 1.80
C ASP A 321 0.12 8.52 2.29
N LEU A 322 -0.17 7.49 1.48
CA LEU A 322 -1.26 6.55 1.71
C LEU A 322 -0.78 5.12 1.98
N ASN A 323 0.53 4.89 2.02
CA ASN A 323 1.14 3.57 2.21
C ASN A 323 0.69 2.51 1.18
N THR A 324 0.21 2.93 0.00
CA THR A 324 -0.39 2.01 -0.96
C THR A 324 0.66 1.09 -1.58
N TRP A 325 0.33 -0.19 -1.66
CA TRP A 325 1.23 -1.18 -2.23
C TRP A 325 1.59 -0.87 -3.70
N ASN A 326 2.89 -0.68 -3.97
CA ASN A 326 3.43 -0.29 -5.28
C ASN A 326 2.84 1.03 -5.83
N GLY A 327 2.33 1.93 -4.98
CA GLY A 327 1.74 3.18 -5.44
C GLY A 327 0.48 2.98 -6.28
N THR A 328 -0.25 1.87 -6.09
CA THR A 328 -1.48 1.59 -6.83
C THR A 328 -2.61 2.53 -6.43
N ALA A 329 -3.30 3.11 -7.41
CA ALA A 329 -4.51 3.90 -7.17
C ALA A 329 -5.75 3.01 -6.98
N LEU A 330 -5.69 1.76 -7.46
CA LEU A 330 -6.82 0.83 -7.53
C LEU A 330 -6.57 -0.50 -6.81
N GLY A 331 -5.74 -0.49 -5.76
CA GLY A 331 -5.50 -1.67 -4.91
C GLY A 331 -4.96 -2.88 -5.70
N PRO A 332 -5.23 -4.13 -5.25
CA PRO A 332 -4.88 -5.33 -5.99
C PRO A 332 -5.65 -5.47 -7.32
N ALA A 333 -4.98 -5.90 -8.38
CA ALA A 333 -5.59 -6.06 -9.70
C ALA A 333 -6.78 -7.03 -9.69
N HIS A 334 -7.81 -6.72 -10.49
CA HIS A 334 -9.02 -7.52 -10.69
C HIS A 334 -8.80 -8.77 -11.55
N THR A 335 -7.77 -9.56 -11.24
CA THR A 335 -7.59 -10.88 -11.85
C THR A 335 -8.46 -11.91 -11.13
N LEU A 336 -8.82 -13.00 -11.80
CA LEU A 336 -9.64 -14.07 -11.20
C LEU A 336 -9.02 -14.60 -9.88
N ALA A 337 -7.69 -14.76 -9.83
CA ALA A 337 -6.95 -15.26 -8.67
C ALA A 337 -6.78 -14.23 -7.53
N GLN A 338 -7.27 -12.99 -7.70
CA GLN A 338 -7.22 -11.91 -6.70
C GLN A 338 -8.58 -11.26 -6.45
N SER A 339 -9.65 -11.82 -7.02
CA SER A 339 -11.01 -11.31 -6.90
C SER A 339 -11.88 -12.26 -6.07
N ALA A 340 -13.02 -11.76 -5.62
CA ALA A 340 -14.02 -12.53 -4.87
C ALA A 340 -13.40 -13.32 -3.69
N PHE A 341 -13.62 -14.63 -3.64
CA PHE A 341 -13.17 -15.51 -2.56
C PHE A 341 -11.64 -15.59 -2.38
N PHE A 342 -10.85 -15.15 -3.37
CA PHE A 342 -9.38 -15.18 -3.30
C PHE A 342 -8.76 -13.86 -2.84
N ARG A 343 -9.58 -12.82 -2.63
CA ARG A 343 -9.13 -11.55 -2.05
C ARG A 343 -8.83 -11.72 -0.56
N ALA A 344 -7.93 -10.90 -0.03
CA ALA A 344 -7.60 -10.92 1.39
C ALA A 344 -8.83 -10.60 2.26
N GLY A 345 -8.99 -11.34 3.36
CA GLY A 345 -10.13 -11.17 4.27
C GLY A 345 -9.96 -9.98 5.21
N ASN A 346 -11.01 -9.73 5.99
CA ASN A 346 -11.12 -8.59 6.92
C ASN A 346 -10.63 -8.90 8.35
N VAL A 347 -9.91 -10.01 8.54
CA VAL A 347 -9.49 -10.47 9.87
C VAL A 347 -8.12 -11.16 9.78
N SER A 348 -7.27 -10.91 10.78
CA SER A 348 -6.02 -11.64 10.93
C SER A 348 -6.30 -13.10 11.28
N LYS A 349 -5.55 -14.02 10.68
CA LYS A 349 -5.60 -15.45 11.04
C LYS A 349 -4.65 -15.81 12.18
N LYS A 350 -3.76 -14.88 12.55
CA LYS A 350 -2.68 -15.11 13.52
C LYS A 350 -2.79 -14.26 14.77
N VAL A 351 -3.42 -13.08 14.67
CA VAL A 351 -3.56 -12.14 15.80
C VAL A 351 -5.05 -11.96 16.10
N GLY A 352 -5.50 -12.44 17.26
CA GLY A 352 -6.86 -12.22 17.74
C GLY A 352 -7.09 -10.75 18.07
N GLY A 353 -8.26 -10.20 17.71
CA GLY A 353 -8.58 -8.78 17.92
C GLY A 353 -8.10 -7.85 16.80
N LEU A 354 -7.38 -8.36 15.79
CA LEU A 354 -6.94 -7.57 14.63
C LEU A 354 -7.86 -7.76 13.41
N TYR A 355 -8.45 -6.67 12.96
CA TYR A 355 -9.36 -6.60 11.80
C TYR A 355 -8.85 -5.61 10.76
N TYR A 356 -9.31 -5.80 9.52
CA TYR A 356 -8.93 -4.98 8.37
C TYR A 356 -10.16 -4.43 7.66
N ALA A 357 -10.16 -3.14 7.35
CA ALA A 357 -11.21 -2.47 6.61
C ALA A 357 -10.64 -1.70 5.41
N GLY A 358 -11.45 -1.50 4.37
CA GLY A 358 -11.09 -0.68 3.22
C GLY A 358 -10.68 -1.48 1.97
N GLY A 359 -10.09 -0.77 1.01
CA GLY A 359 -9.96 -1.22 -0.38
C GLY A 359 -9.02 -2.41 -0.65
N SER A 360 -8.08 -2.66 0.26
CA SER A 360 -7.09 -3.74 0.12
C SER A 360 -7.64 -5.11 0.57
N THR A 361 -8.85 -5.13 1.14
CA THR A 361 -9.52 -6.35 1.64
C THR A 361 -10.87 -6.57 0.95
N ILE A 362 -11.56 -7.66 1.29
CA ILE A 362 -12.92 -7.91 0.83
C ILE A 362 -13.84 -6.74 1.26
N PRO A 363 -14.74 -6.27 0.39
CA PRO A 363 -15.02 -6.79 -0.94
C PRO A 363 -14.15 -6.17 -2.05
N GLY A 364 -13.54 -5.01 -1.82
CA GLY A 364 -12.59 -4.41 -2.75
C GLY A 364 -12.51 -2.89 -2.71
N ILE A 365 -11.97 -2.32 -3.79
CA ILE A 365 -11.80 -0.89 -4.00
C ILE A 365 -13.10 -0.16 -4.32
N GLY A 366 -13.09 1.15 -4.09
CA GLY A 366 -14.21 2.05 -4.35
C GLY A 366 -15.00 2.37 -3.09
N LEU A 367 -15.54 3.59 -3.01
CA LEU A 367 -16.19 4.10 -1.80
C LEU A 367 -17.28 3.16 -1.26
N PRO A 368 -18.24 2.65 -2.07
CA PRO A 368 -19.24 1.71 -1.58
C PRO A 368 -18.64 0.43 -1.02
N MET A 369 -17.55 -0.06 -1.63
CA MET A 369 -16.89 -1.29 -1.22
C MET A 369 -16.12 -1.12 0.09
N CYS A 370 -15.50 0.04 0.31
CA CYS A 370 -14.89 0.39 1.59
C CYS A 370 -15.94 0.47 2.72
N LEU A 371 -17.12 1.05 2.45
CA LEU A 371 -18.21 1.11 3.42
C LEU A 371 -18.73 -0.29 3.79
N ILE A 372 -18.95 -1.16 2.79
CA ILE A 372 -19.32 -2.56 3.02
C ILE A 372 -18.21 -3.29 3.79
N SER A 373 -16.93 -3.02 3.50
CA SER A 373 -15.80 -3.60 4.25
C SER A 373 -15.88 -3.25 5.75
N ALA A 374 -16.20 -2.00 6.08
CA ALA A 374 -16.41 -1.57 7.46
C ALA A 374 -17.63 -2.26 8.09
N GLU A 375 -18.74 -2.37 7.35
CA GLU A 375 -19.94 -3.09 7.80
C GLU A 375 -19.64 -4.56 8.13
N LEU A 376 -18.83 -5.24 7.30
CA LEU A 376 -18.40 -6.62 7.53
C LEU A 376 -17.57 -6.76 8.81
N VAL A 377 -16.76 -5.76 9.17
CA VAL A 377 -16.04 -5.74 10.45
C VAL A 377 -17.02 -5.60 11.62
N ILE A 378 -17.98 -4.67 11.54
CA ILE A 378 -19.02 -4.49 12.58
C ILE A 378 -19.81 -5.77 12.80
N LYS A 379 -20.25 -6.44 11.73
CA LYS A 379 -20.96 -7.72 11.82
C LYS A 379 -20.14 -8.79 12.54
N ARG A 380 -18.86 -8.91 12.20
CA ARG A 380 -17.95 -9.85 12.89
C ARG A 380 -17.84 -9.56 14.38
N LEU A 381 -17.70 -8.29 14.75
CA LEU A 381 -17.64 -7.87 16.15
C LEU A 381 -18.94 -8.18 16.91
N ARG A 382 -20.10 -8.04 16.24
CA ARG A 382 -21.42 -8.37 16.80
C ARG A 382 -21.78 -9.87 16.72
N GLY A 383 -20.94 -10.71 16.10
CA GLY A 383 -21.27 -12.11 15.84
C GLY A 383 -22.40 -12.31 14.81
N ASP A 384 -22.72 -11.28 14.03
CA ASP A 384 -23.75 -11.31 12.99
C ASP A 384 -23.22 -12.03 11.73
N THR A 385 -23.93 -13.08 11.32
CA THR A 385 -23.61 -13.90 10.14
C THR A 385 -24.61 -13.71 9.01
N SER A 386 -25.52 -12.74 9.13
CA SER A 386 -26.53 -12.43 8.13
C SER A 386 -25.91 -11.83 6.85
N THR A 387 -26.54 -12.15 5.71
CA THR A 387 -26.14 -11.65 4.39
C THR A 387 -26.80 -10.32 4.02
N THR A 388 -27.75 -9.84 4.82
CA THR A 388 -28.52 -8.60 4.60
C THR A 388 -27.76 -7.39 5.16
N ALA A 389 -27.91 -6.21 4.56
CA ALA A 389 -27.33 -4.99 5.11
C ALA A 389 -27.77 -4.75 6.58
N LEU A 390 -26.88 -4.16 7.38
CA LEU A 390 -27.24 -3.69 8.72
C LEU A 390 -28.32 -2.61 8.64
N PRO A 391 -29.28 -2.57 9.59
CA PRO A 391 -30.28 -1.52 9.63
C PRO A 391 -29.62 -0.16 9.89
N GLU A 392 -30.07 0.88 9.19
CA GLU A 392 -29.61 2.27 9.37
C GLU A 392 -30.52 3.04 10.33
N PRO A 393 -29.97 3.97 11.16
CA PRO A 393 -28.55 4.23 11.36
C PRO A 393 -27.89 3.14 12.23
N LEU A 394 -26.57 2.96 12.04
CA LEU A 394 -25.76 1.88 12.66
C LEU A 394 -25.66 1.90 14.18
#